data_AF-A0A256XCQ8-F1
#
_entry.id   AF-A0A256XCQ8-F1
#
_cell.length_a   1.000
_cell.length_b   1.000
_cell.length_c   1.000
_cell.angle_alpha   90.00
_cell.angle_beta   90.00
_cell.angle_gamma   90.00
#
_symmetry.space_group_name_H-M   'P 1'
#
loop_
_entity.id
_entity.type
_entity.pdbx_description
1 polymer ?
#
loop_
_entity_poly.entity_id
_entity_poly.type
_entity_poly.pdbx_seq_one_letter_code
_entity_poly.pdbx_strand_id
1 'polypeptide(L)'
;MFMLSVLTYLFLVFVNKFLLDMLAKYFGVEGKAFDIAIVLAAVGVGLEFFRFFCLTSEDLVYLMSALNYVIYYVIAFFLIQRTYGLGFFWGIVMWLVFCLCEVFFYVTLSMLLIPLIF
;
A
#
# COMPACT_ATOMS: atom_id res chain seq x y z
N MET A 1 4.34 -12.08 13.12
CA MET A 1 4.82 -11.40 11.89
C MET A 1 3.75 -11.44 10.79
N PHE A 2 3.39 -12.61 10.23
CA PHE A 2 2.37 -12.71 9.16
C PHE A 2 1.02 -12.07 9.52
N MET A 3 0.40 -12.48 10.64
CA MET A 3 -0.89 -11.92 11.08
C MET A 3 -0.85 -10.41 11.32
N LEU A 4 0.29 -9.90 11.81
CA LEU A 4 0.50 -8.46 11.98
C LEU A 4 0.47 -7.75 10.62
N SER A 5 1.22 -8.22 9.62
CA SER A 5 1.22 -7.63 8.27
C SER A 5 -0.16 -7.65 7.62
N VAL A 6 -0.89 -8.77 7.72
CA VAL A 6 -2.25 -8.89 7.17
C VAL A 6 -3.19 -7.87 7.81
N LEU A 7 -3.17 -7.76 9.14
CA LEU A 7 -3.98 -6.76 9.86
C LEU A 7 -3.57 -5.34 9.48
N THR A 8 -2.27 -5.05 9.37
CA THR A 8 -1.77 -3.74 8.92
C THR A 8 -2.35 -3.38 7.55
N TYR A 9 -2.32 -4.28 6.57
CA TYR A 9 -2.90 -4.03 5.24
C TYR A 9 -4.42 -3.80 5.27
N LEU A 10 -5.16 -4.51 6.12
CA LEU A 10 -6.61 -4.32 6.26
C LEU A 10 -6.95 -2.94 6.86
N PHE A 11 -6.22 -2.52 7.90
CA PHE A 11 -6.42 -1.19 8.50
C PHE A 11 -5.90 -0.06 7.59
N LEU A 12 -4.88 -0.33 6.78
CA LEU A 12 -4.38 0.60 5.77
C LEU A 12 -5.43 0.98 4.72
N VAL A 13 -6.50 0.21 4.52
CA VAL A 13 -7.61 0.62 3.65
C VAL A 13 -8.11 2.02 4.03
N PHE A 14 -8.35 2.26 5.32
CA PHE A 14 -8.89 3.54 5.80
C PHE A 14 -7.85 4.65 5.70
N VAL A 15 -6.59 4.34 6.00
CA VAL A 15 -5.48 5.30 5.91
C VAL A 15 -5.23 5.68 4.46
N ASN A 16 -5.13 4.72 3.56
CA ASN A 16 -4.92 4.94 2.13
C ASN A 16 -6.07 5.71 1.51
N LYS A 17 -7.33 5.40 1.88
CA LYS A 17 -8.48 6.20 1.48
C LYS A 17 -8.31 7.66 1.91
N PHE A 18 -8.00 7.90 3.19
CA PHE A 18 -7.82 9.25 3.72
C PHE A 18 -6.69 10.01 3.01
N LEU A 19 -5.53 9.38 2.84
CA LEU A 19 -4.38 9.95 2.14
C LEU A 19 -4.72 10.30 0.70
N LEU A 20 -5.34 9.38 -0.04
CA LEU A 20 -5.72 9.57 -1.43
C LEU A 20 -6.82 10.64 -1.58
N ASP A 21 -7.77 10.73 -0.65
CA ASP A 21 -8.77 11.80 -0.63
C ASP A 21 -8.11 13.17 -0.38
N MET A 22 -7.13 13.25 0.52
CA MET A 22 -6.36 14.48 0.76
C MET A 22 -5.54 14.90 -0.46
N LEU A 23 -4.83 13.95 -1.07
CA LEU A 23 -4.04 14.20 -2.27
C LEU A 23 -4.95 14.60 -3.43
N ALA A 24 -6.05 13.90 -3.65
CA ALA A 24 -7.03 14.23 -4.69
C ALA A 24 -7.53 15.68 -4.57
N LYS A 25 -7.86 16.12 -3.35
CA LYS A 25 -8.23 17.53 -3.07
C LYS A 25 -7.10 18.50 -3.38
N TYR A 26 -5.85 18.17 -3.01
CA TYR A 26 -4.69 19.01 -3.30
C TYR A 26 -4.45 19.16 -4.82
N PHE A 27 -4.66 18.10 -5.58
CA PHE A 27 -4.53 18.09 -7.04
C PHE A 27 -5.79 18.55 -7.79
N GLY A 28 -6.86 18.92 -7.07
CA GLY A 28 -8.11 19.40 -7.67
C GLY A 28 -8.88 18.34 -8.46
N VAL A 29 -8.74 17.05 -8.12
CA VAL A 29 -9.39 15.92 -8.80
C VAL A 29 -10.44 15.27 -7.93
N GLU A 30 -11.58 14.88 -8.54
CA GLU A 30 -12.57 14.04 -7.87
C GLU A 30 -12.05 12.59 -7.77
N GLY A 31 -12.17 12.02 -6.57
CA GLY A 31 -11.50 10.76 -6.24
C GLY A 31 -12.41 9.62 -5.86
N LYS A 32 -12.17 8.45 -6.46
CA LYS A 32 -12.65 7.15 -5.97
C LYS A 32 -11.57 6.48 -5.12
N ALA A 33 -11.07 7.18 -4.11
CA ALA A 33 -9.94 6.74 -3.27
C ALA A 33 -10.17 5.35 -2.64
N PHE A 34 -11.43 5.03 -2.34
CA PHE A 34 -11.82 3.76 -1.74
C PHE A 34 -11.59 2.56 -2.68
N ASP A 35 -11.86 2.72 -3.98
CA ASP A 35 -11.65 1.67 -4.98
C ASP A 35 -10.15 1.31 -5.06
N ILE A 36 -9.28 2.31 -4.99
CA ILE A 36 -7.83 2.13 -4.96
C ILE A 36 -7.41 1.45 -3.65
N ALA A 37 -7.87 1.95 -2.51
CA ALA A 37 -7.45 1.48 -1.20
C ALA A 37 -7.81 0.01 -0.94
N ILE A 38 -9.01 -0.43 -1.36
CA ILE A 38 -9.42 -1.85 -1.27
C ILE A 38 -8.53 -2.73 -2.14
N VAL A 39 -8.32 -2.33 -3.41
CA VAL A 39 -7.51 -3.12 -4.34
C VAL A 39 -6.07 -3.24 -3.82
N LEU A 40 -5.50 -2.15 -3.29
CA LEU A 40 -4.18 -2.19 -2.68
C LEU A 40 -4.12 -3.11 -1.46
N ALA A 41 -5.09 -3.04 -0.55
CA ALA A 41 -5.12 -3.96 0.60
C ALA A 41 -5.22 -5.43 0.17
N ALA A 42 -6.06 -5.74 -0.83
CA ALA A 42 -6.17 -7.10 -1.37
C ALA A 42 -4.84 -7.58 -1.98
N VAL A 43 -4.14 -6.70 -2.71
CA VAL A 43 -2.81 -6.99 -3.27
C VAL A 43 -1.80 -7.20 -2.16
N GLY A 44 -1.72 -6.30 -1.18
CA GLY A 44 -0.78 -6.40 -0.05
C GLY A 44 -0.97 -7.70 0.74
N VAL A 45 -2.22 -8.05 1.06
CA VAL A 45 -2.57 -9.32 1.71
C VAL A 45 -2.18 -10.51 0.83
N GLY A 46 -2.55 -10.50 -0.46
CA GLY A 46 -2.22 -11.58 -1.39
C GLY A 46 -0.71 -11.80 -1.56
N LEU A 47 0.07 -10.73 -1.64
CA LEU A 47 1.52 -10.78 -1.70
C LEU A 47 2.14 -11.33 -0.41
N GLU A 48 1.60 -10.99 0.76
CA GLU A 48 2.02 -11.58 2.04
C GLU A 48 1.71 -13.09 2.12
N PHE A 49 0.53 -13.52 1.65
CA PHE A 49 0.22 -14.94 1.55
C PHE A 49 1.20 -15.66 0.62
N PHE A 50 1.46 -15.10 -0.56
CA PHE A 50 2.42 -15.67 -1.51
C PHE A 50 3.82 -15.79 -0.88
N ARG A 51 4.29 -14.74 -0.20
CA ARG A 51 5.55 -14.75 0.53
C ARG A 51 5.60 -15.84 1.59
N PHE A 52 4.53 -15.99 2.37
CA PHE A 52 4.42 -17.00 3.42
C PHE A 52 4.49 -18.44 2.86
N PHE A 53 3.85 -18.70 1.73
CA PHE A 53 3.89 -20.02 1.09
C PHE A 53 5.22 -20.32 0.37
N CYS A 54 5.96 -19.30 -0.05
CA CYS A 54 7.26 -19.44 -0.72
C CYS A 54 8.47 -19.48 0.25
N LEU A 55 8.27 -19.60 1.56
CA LEU A 55 9.34 -19.63 2.57
C LEU A 55 10.17 -20.93 2.51
N THR A 56 11.09 -21.04 1.56
CA THR A 56 12.03 -22.17 1.44
C THR A 56 13.45 -21.85 1.88
N SER A 57 13.89 -20.59 1.87
CA SER A 57 15.19 -20.14 2.41
C SER A 57 15.18 -18.65 2.77
N GLU A 58 15.99 -18.23 3.74
CA GLU A 58 16.06 -16.84 4.23
C GLU A 58 16.38 -15.82 3.12
N ASP A 59 17.32 -16.13 2.23
CA ASP A 59 17.68 -15.27 1.10
C ASP A 59 16.50 -15.04 0.14
N LEU A 60 15.72 -16.10 -0.10
CA LEU A 60 14.50 -16.00 -0.90
C LEU A 60 13.44 -15.14 -0.19
N VAL A 61 13.35 -15.17 1.14
CA VAL A 61 12.40 -14.32 1.87
C VAL A 61 12.68 -12.84 1.64
N TYR A 62 13.94 -12.42 1.70
CA TYR A 62 14.32 -11.02 1.47
C TYR A 62 14.05 -10.59 0.04
N LEU A 63 14.44 -11.41 -0.93
CA LEU A 63 14.18 -11.15 -2.34
C LEU A 63 12.67 -11.04 -2.63
N MET A 64 11.88 -11.97 -2.11
CA MET A 64 10.42 -11.99 -2.28
C MET A 64 9.75 -10.81 -1.59
N SER A 65 10.26 -10.38 -0.42
CA SER A 65 9.77 -9.18 0.26
C SER A 65 10.01 -7.93 -0.59
N ALA A 66 11.23 -7.76 -1.13
CA ALA A 66 11.56 -6.63 -1.98
C ALA A 66 10.69 -6.60 -3.26
N LEU A 67 10.51 -7.75 -3.91
CA LEU A 67 9.63 -7.88 -5.08
C LEU A 67 8.18 -7.54 -4.74
N ASN A 68 7.66 -8.01 -3.61
CA ASN A 68 6.31 -7.68 -3.17
C ASN A 68 6.11 -6.17 -3.00
N TYR A 69 7.05 -5.47 -2.36
CA TYR A 69 6.97 -4.01 -2.22
C TYR A 69 6.98 -3.32 -3.58
N VAL A 70 7.87 -3.72 -4.49
CA VAL A 70 7.93 -3.16 -5.85
C VAL A 70 6.60 -3.37 -6.58
N ILE A 71 6.07 -4.61 -6.59
CA ILE A 71 4.81 -4.94 -7.26
C ILE A 71 3.66 -4.11 -6.69
N TYR A 72 3.56 -4.02 -5.36
CA TYR A 72 2.53 -3.25 -4.68
C TYR A 72 2.52 -1.77 -5.11
N TYR A 73 3.67 -1.10 -5.09
CA TYR A 73 3.74 0.32 -5.44
C TYR A 73 3.62 0.58 -6.94
N VAL A 74 4.04 -0.36 -7.79
CA VAL A 74 3.79 -0.31 -9.24
C VAL A 74 2.29 -0.38 -9.52
N ILE A 75 1.57 -1.28 -8.86
CA ILE A 75 0.10 -1.36 -8.96
C ILE A 75 -0.54 -0.07 -8.45
N ALA A 76 -0.07 0.48 -7.34
CA ALA A 76 -0.55 1.77 -6.83
C ALA A 76 -0.41 2.89 -7.85
N PHE A 77 0.75 2.97 -8.54
CA PHE A 77 0.96 3.95 -9.61
C PHE A 77 -0.09 3.82 -10.72
N PHE A 78 -0.29 2.61 -11.25
CA PHE A 78 -1.27 2.39 -12.32
C PHE A 78 -2.71 2.71 -11.88
N LEU A 79 -3.07 2.38 -10.64
CA LEU A 79 -4.39 2.69 -10.09
C LEU A 79 -4.61 4.19 -9.93
N ILE A 80 -3.64 4.91 -9.38
CA ILE A 80 -3.68 6.37 -9.23
C ILE A 80 -3.78 7.02 -10.61
N GLN A 81 -2.90 6.64 -11.54
CA GLN A 81 -2.85 7.21 -12.89
C GLN A 81 -4.17 6.99 -13.66
N ARG A 82 -4.73 5.78 -13.57
CA ARG A 82 -6.00 5.43 -14.22
C ARG A 82 -7.20 6.13 -13.60
N THR A 83 -7.23 6.26 -12.27
CA THR A 83 -8.41 6.75 -11.55
C THR A 83 -8.51 8.26 -11.59
N TYR A 84 -7.38 8.97 -11.40
CA TYR A 84 -7.38 10.42 -11.32
C TYR A 84 -7.11 11.12 -12.65
N GLY A 85 -6.71 10.38 -13.69
CA GLY A 85 -6.52 10.93 -15.03
C GLY A 85 -5.47 12.06 -15.10
N LEU A 86 -4.54 12.09 -14.15
CA LEU A 86 -3.53 13.12 -14.05
C LEU A 86 -2.56 13.04 -15.24
N GLY A 87 -2.02 14.18 -15.67
CA GLY A 87 -0.86 14.19 -16.56
C GLY A 87 0.30 13.40 -15.93
N PHE A 88 1.11 12.72 -16.74
CA PHE A 88 2.15 11.78 -16.28
C PHE A 88 3.03 12.33 -15.15
N PHE A 89 3.48 13.59 -15.28
CA PHE A 89 4.29 14.25 -14.26
C PHE A 89 3.56 14.36 -12.91
N TRP A 90 2.32 14.85 -12.91
CA TRP A 90 1.52 15.01 -11.70
C TRP A 90 1.09 13.67 -11.09
N GLY A 91 0.88 12.66 -11.95
CA GLY A 91 0.65 11.28 -11.51
C GLY A 91 1.83 10.70 -10.75
N ILE A 92 3.06 10.90 -11.25
CA ILE A 92 4.29 10.49 -10.55
C ILE A 92 4.41 11.22 -9.22
N VAL A 93 4.16 12.54 -9.19
CA VAL A 93 4.27 13.33 -7.95
C VAL A 93 3.27 12.82 -6.91
N MET A 94 2.00 12.65 -7.29
CA MET A 94 0.96 12.13 -6.40
C MET A 94 1.31 10.73 -5.89
N TRP A 95 1.81 9.86 -6.78
CA TRP A 95 2.25 8.51 -6.41
C TRP A 95 3.42 8.53 -5.43
N LEU A 96 4.46 9.34 -5.65
CA LEU A 96 5.61 9.45 -4.75
C LEU A 96 5.18 9.92 -3.35
N VAL A 97 4.34 10.95 -3.28
CA VAL A 97 3.82 11.45 -2.00
C VAL A 97 2.98 10.39 -1.30
N PHE A 98 2.10 9.70 -2.05
CA PHE A 98 1.32 8.58 -1.53
C PHE A 98 2.22 7.49 -0.96
N CYS A 99 3.25 7.03 -1.68
CA CYS A 99 4.18 6.00 -1.23
C CYS A 99 4.90 6.40 0.05
N LEU A 100 5.43 7.63 0.13
CA LEU A 100 6.13 8.11 1.31
C LEU A 100 5.21 8.14 2.54
N CYS A 101 3.99 8.65 2.39
CA CYS A 101 3.01 8.66 3.46
C CYS A 101 2.61 7.24 3.86
N GLU A 102 2.30 6.37 2.89
CA GLU A 102 1.83 5.02 3.14
C GLU A 102 2.89 4.18 3.87
N VAL A 103 4.17 4.26 3.48
CA VAL A 103 5.27 3.59 4.21
C VAL A 103 5.33 4.06 5.66
N PHE A 104 5.26 5.37 5.89
CA PHE A 104 5.29 5.92 7.24
C PHE A 104 4.12 5.39 8.08
N PHE A 105 2.90 5.45 7.54
CA PHE A 105 1.73 4.95 8.25
C PHE A 105 1.71 3.43 8.39
N TYR A 106 2.22 2.67 7.43
CA TYR A 106 2.39 1.22 7.52
C TYR A 106 3.25 0.88 8.73
N VAL A 107 4.39 1.55 8.90
CA VAL A 107 5.30 1.35 10.03
C VAL A 107 4.63 1.76 11.33
N THR A 108 4.03 2.95 11.41
CA THR A 108 3.34 3.42 12.62
C THR A 108 2.22 2.49 13.04
N LEU A 109 1.36 2.09 12.09
CA LEU A 109 0.23 1.20 12.33
C LEU A 109 0.73 -0.19 12.78
N SER A 110 1.78 -0.71 12.15
CA SER A 110 2.39 -1.98 12.55
C SER A 110 2.90 -1.91 14.00
N MET A 111 3.56 -0.81 14.39
CA MET A 111 4.04 -0.63 15.77
C MET A 111 2.89 -0.52 16.78
N LEU A 112 1.79 0.15 16.42
CA LEU A 112 0.60 0.28 17.27
C LEU A 112 -0.16 -1.05 17.44
N LEU A 113 -0.13 -1.91 16.43
CA LEU A 113 -0.79 -3.22 16.47
C LEU A 113 -0.02 -4.27 17.28
N ILE A 114 1.30 -4.10 17.49
CA ILE A 114 2.10 -5.02 18.33
C ILE A 114 1.48 -5.24 19.72
N PRO A 115 1.24 -4.20 20.55
CA PRO A 115 0.68 -4.39 21.90
C PRO A 115 -0.79 -4.84 21.93
N LEU A 116 -1.49 -4.85 20.78
CA LEU A 116 -2.87 -5.36 20.69
C LEU A 116 -2.92 -6.87 20.41
N ILE A 117 -1.81 -7.45 19.93
CA ILE A 117 -1.70 -8.86 19.52
C ILE A 117 -0.98 -9.70 20.59
N PHE A 118 -0.20 -9.07 21.47
CA PHE A 118 0.57 -9.69 22.56
C PHE A 118 0.08 -9.20 23.92
#